data_AF-A0A814X9Q8-F1
#
_entry.id   AF-A0A814X9Q8-F1
#
_cell.length_a   1.000
_cell.length_b   1.000
_cell.length_c   1.000
_cell.angle_alpha   90.00
_cell.angle_beta   90.00
_cell.angle_gamma   90.00
#
_symmetry.space_group_name_H-M   'P 1'
#
loop_
_entity.id
_entity.type
_entity.pdbx_description
1 polymer ?
#
loop_
_entity_poly.entity_id
_entity_poly.type
_entity_poly.pdbx_seq_one_letter_code
_entity_poly.pdbx_strand_id
1 'polypeptide(L)'
;MEINNNNKLESSSYQQRILITGISDKFFQCDVTDRIKLHKIIEEQKINIIIHLAALLENYPDIEMISHVNIDGTKNIFEAQTFDDITMLKNLQKLTISNNPPLPDTQTSGHEVYSQSKIIGEQMAIDIVKNSSKSIICVRFGWVNIDNQPGNTWSRTVWLSHRDLCLFIDKVLQAPDNISGIYFLTSNNHRRWVDLDDAKRDFDFVPQDGAEKL
;
A
#
# COMPACT_ATOMS: atom_id res chain seq x y z
N MET A 1 9.17 -18.60 12.93
CA MET A 1 10.26 -18.35 13.90
C MET A 1 10.27 -16.86 14.15
N GLU A 2 9.90 -16.43 15.37
CA GLU A 2 10.14 -15.06 15.81
C GLU A 2 11.63 -14.77 15.67
N ILE A 3 11.96 -13.60 15.13
CA ILE A 3 13.36 -13.19 15.00
C ILE A 3 13.84 -12.79 16.39
N ASN A 4 14.93 -13.40 16.88
CA ASN A 4 15.60 -12.93 18.10
C ASN A 4 15.92 -11.43 17.97
N ASN A 5 15.52 -10.65 18.97
CA ASN A 5 15.62 -9.17 19.04
C ASN A 5 17.02 -8.57 18.83
N ASN A 6 18.07 -9.40 18.72
CA ASN A 6 19.46 -8.94 18.73
C ASN A 6 19.97 -8.36 17.40
N ASN A 7 19.36 -8.71 16.26
CA ASN A 7 19.82 -8.20 14.94
C ASN A 7 19.11 -6.90 14.49
N LYS A 8 18.23 -6.32 15.32
CA LYS A 8 17.41 -5.13 14.96
C LYS A 8 17.40 -4.01 15.99
N LEU A 9 18.25 -4.09 17.02
CA LEU A 9 18.61 -2.95 17.86
C LEU A 9 19.38 -1.84 17.10
N GLU A 10 19.30 -1.77 15.77
CA GLU A 10 20.13 -0.87 14.94
C GLU A 10 19.34 0.20 14.16
N SER A 11 18.00 0.10 14.02
CA SER A 11 17.25 1.24 13.43
C SER A 11 16.87 2.24 14.53
N SER A 12 17.42 3.45 14.43
CA SER A 12 17.23 4.53 15.40
C SER A 12 15.75 4.87 15.61
N SER A 13 14.93 4.77 14.55
CA SER A 13 13.50 5.08 14.60
C SER A 13 12.68 4.08 15.42
N TYR A 14 12.98 2.78 15.35
CA TYR A 14 12.27 1.77 16.15
C TYR A 14 12.63 1.88 17.63
N GLN A 15 13.92 2.08 17.94
CA GLN A 15 14.36 2.34 19.32
C GLN A 15 13.71 3.59 19.90
N GLN A 16 13.67 4.67 19.12
CA GLN A 16 13.05 5.92 19.53
C GLN A 16 11.55 5.75 19.77
N ARG A 17 10.85 4.93 18.96
CA ARG A 17 9.45 4.59 19.21
C ARG A 17 9.29 3.84 20.53
N ILE A 18 10.07 2.79 20.81
CA ILE A 18 10.00 2.06 22.08
C ILE A 18 10.21 3.01 23.25
N LEU A 19 11.19 3.92 23.16
CA LEU A 19 11.45 4.91 24.20
C LEU A 19 10.26 5.84 24.45
N ILE A 20 9.54 6.23 23.38
CA ILE A 20 8.38 7.13 23.46
C ILE A 20 7.13 6.41 23.97
N THR A 21 6.85 5.21 23.46
CA THR A 21 5.57 4.52 23.69
C THR A 21 5.63 3.46 24.78
N GLY A 22 6.82 2.96 25.12
CA GLY A 22 7.01 1.78 25.97
C GLY A 22 6.55 0.46 25.33
N ILE A 23 6.12 0.48 24.06
CA ILE A 23 5.56 -0.67 23.36
C ILE A 23 6.65 -1.34 22.52
N SER A 24 6.89 -2.62 22.80
CA SER A 24 7.70 -3.50 21.94
C SER A 24 6.80 -4.23 20.94
N ASP A 25 7.15 -4.20 19.65
CA ASP A 25 6.44 -4.94 18.61
C ASP A 25 7.02 -6.35 18.41
N LYS A 26 6.20 -7.24 17.83
CA LYS A 26 6.64 -8.56 17.38
C LYS A 26 7.11 -8.49 15.93
N PHE A 27 8.23 -9.16 15.62
CA PHE A 27 8.75 -9.25 14.26
C PHE A 27 8.82 -10.68 13.76
N PHE A 28 8.36 -10.87 12.53
CA PHE A 28 8.40 -12.15 11.83
C PHE A 28 9.14 -11.95 10.50
N GLN A 29 10.10 -12.84 10.21
CA GLN A 29 10.71 -12.90 8.88
C GLN A 29 9.88 -13.85 8.02
N CYS A 30 9.25 -13.30 6.99
CA CYS A 30 8.43 -14.05 6.04
C CYS A 30 8.63 -13.46 4.65
N ASP A 31 8.80 -14.33 3.65
CA ASP A 31 8.58 -13.94 2.26
C ASP A 31 7.07 -13.82 2.05
N VAL A 32 6.61 -12.76 1.39
CA VAL A 32 5.19 -12.57 1.10
C VAL A 32 4.66 -13.61 0.11
N THR A 33 5.55 -14.21 -0.70
CA THR A 33 5.22 -15.28 -1.64
C THR A 33 5.11 -16.66 -0.97
N ASP A 34 5.66 -16.82 0.25
CA ASP A 34 5.49 -18.03 1.08
C ASP A 34 4.11 -18.01 1.77
N ARG A 35 3.08 -18.39 1.01
CA ARG A 35 1.68 -18.44 1.46
C ARG A 35 1.50 -19.20 2.77
N ILE A 36 2.12 -20.38 2.89
CA ILE A 36 1.94 -21.27 4.04
C ILE A 36 2.43 -20.58 5.31
N LYS A 37 3.64 -20.02 5.27
CA LYS A 37 4.23 -19.35 6.41
C LYS A 37 3.53 -18.04 6.74
N LEU A 38 3.14 -17.26 5.73
CA LEU A 38 2.42 -16.00 5.90
C LEU A 38 1.06 -16.24 6.58
N HIS A 39 0.27 -17.19 6.05
CA HIS A 39 -1.06 -17.51 6.60
C HIS A 39 -0.95 -18.03 8.03
N LYS A 40 0.06 -18.87 8.31
CA LYS A 40 0.34 -19.34 9.67
C LYS A 40 0.63 -18.20 10.64
N ILE A 41 1.43 -17.20 10.25
CA ILE A 41 1.72 -16.03 11.09
C ILE A 41 0.44 -15.22 11.35
N ILE A 42 -0.35 -14.97 10.31
CA ILE A 42 -1.60 -14.21 10.41
C ILE A 42 -2.59 -14.90 11.37
N GLU A 43 -2.74 -16.21 11.25
CA GLU A 43 -3.64 -17.02 12.09
C GLU A 43 -3.15 -17.10 13.55
N GLU A 44 -1.89 -17.49 13.78
CA GLU A 44 -1.33 -17.66 15.12
C GLU A 44 -1.31 -16.35 15.92
N GLN A 45 -1.05 -15.23 15.24
CA GLN A 45 -1.04 -13.90 15.87
C GLN A 45 -2.41 -13.23 15.87
N LYS A 46 -3.44 -13.86 15.28
CA LYS A 46 -4.81 -13.33 15.18
C LYS A 46 -4.85 -11.92 14.58
N ILE A 47 -4.09 -11.71 13.50
CA ILE A 47 -4.01 -10.41 12.81
C ILE A 47 -5.36 -10.14 12.12
N ASN A 48 -5.98 -9.01 12.46
CA ASN A 48 -7.28 -8.57 11.91
C ASN A 48 -7.14 -7.40 10.91
N ILE A 49 -6.03 -6.66 10.97
CA ILE A 49 -5.74 -5.51 10.12
C ILE A 49 -4.34 -5.70 9.55
N ILE A 50 -4.20 -5.51 8.24
CA ILE A 50 -2.93 -5.64 7.52
C ILE A 50 -2.67 -4.34 6.76
N ILE A 51 -1.52 -3.71 7.01
CA ILE A 51 -0.99 -2.63 6.17
C ILE A 51 0.08 -3.24 5.26
N HIS A 52 -0.27 -3.46 3.99
CA HIS A 52 0.61 -4.13 3.03
C HIS A 52 1.48 -3.13 2.25
N LEU A 53 2.70 -2.89 2.73
CA LEU A 53 3.68 -1.99 2.10
C LEU A 53 4.78 -2.73 1.31
N ALA A 54 4.76 -4.07 1.30
CA ALA A 54 5.80 -4.85 0.66
C ALA A 54 5.64 -4.82 -0.86
N ALA A 55 6.71 -4.48 -1.57
CA ALA A 55 6.78 -4.52 -3.02
C ALA A 55 8.25 -4.48 -3.48
N LEU A 56 8.52 -5.07 -4.63
CA LEU A 56 9.68 -4.70 -5.43
C LEU A 56 9.32 -3.48 -6.28
N LEU A 57 10.24 -2.50 -6.31
CA LEU A 57 10.10 -1.27 -7.08
C LEU A 57 10.61 -1.47 -8.52
N GLU A 58 10.28 -0.53 -9.39
CA GLU A 58 10.62 -0.51 -10.82
C GLU A 58 12.13 -0.62 -11.14
N ASN A 59 13.01 -0.28 -10.19
CA ASN A 59 14.45 -0.33 -10.36
C ASN A 59 15.06 -1.71 -10.03
N TYR A 60 14.22 -2.68 -9.65
CA TYR A 60 14.67 -4.05 -9.41
C TYR A 60 15.02 -4.73 -10.75
N PRO A 61 16.16 -5.43 -10.86
CA PRO A 61 16.67 -5.90 -12.15
C PRO A 61 15.85 -7.05 -12.76
N ASP A 62 15.17 -7.84 -11.92
CA ASP A 62 14.38 -9.00 -12.36
C ASP A 62 12.89 -8.64 -12.42
N ILE A 63 12.42 -8.44 -13.65
CA ILE A 63 11.05 -8.04 -13.97
C ILE A 63 10.03 -9.14 -13.62
N GLU A 64 10.39 -10.40 -13.83
CA GLU A 64 9.53 -11.53 -13.47
C GLU A 64 9.38 -11.61 -11.96
N MET A 65 10.46 -11.35 -11.22
CA MET A 65 10.42 -11.26 -9.76
C MET A 65 9.54 -10.10 -9.28
N ILE A 66 9.54 -8.94 -9.95
CA ILE A 66 8.61 -7.84 -9.62
C ILE A 66 7.17 -8.32 -9.70
N SER A 67 6.82 -9.01 -10.79
CA SER A 67 5.48 -9.57 -10.97
C SER A 67 5.17 -10.60 -9.90
N HIS A 68 6.04 -11.57 -9.69
CA HIS A 68 5.86 -12.63 -8.70
C HIS A 68 5.64 -12.06 -7.28
N VAL A 69 6.55 -11.19 -6.81
CA VAL A 69 6.47 -10.63 -5.46
C VAL A 69 5.25 -9.73 -5.30
N ASN A 70 5.00 -8.83 -6.26
CA ASN A 70 3.93 -7.84 -6.11
C ASN A 70 2.54 -8.46 -6.33
N ILE A 71 2.38 -9.38 -7.28
CA ILE A 71 1.08 -10.00 -7.63
C ILE A 71 0.79 -11.16 -6.68
N ASP A 72 1.68 -12.15 -6.58
CA ASP A 72 1.42 -13.34 -5.77
C ASP A 72 1.49 -13.01 -4.28
N GLY A 73 2.36 -12.08 -3.88
CA GLY A 73 2.39 -11.56 -2.52
C GLY A 73 1.09 -10.87 -2.12
N THR A 74 0.56 -9.99 -2.97
CA THR A 74 -0.73 -9.33 -2.74
C THR A 74 -1.88 -10.34 -2.68
N LYS A 75 -1.90 -11.30 -3.61
CA LYS A 75 -2.87 -12.40 -3.63
C LYS A 75 -2.84 -13.19 -2.32
N ASN A 76 -1.66 -13.56 -1.84
CA ASN A 76 -1.51 -14.30 -0.58
C ASN A 76 -2.04 -13.51 0.62
N ILE A 77 -1.87 -12.18 0.65
CA ILE A 77 -2.45 -11.33 1.70
C ILE A 77 -3.98 -11.34 1.64
N PHE A 78 -4.54 -11.21 0.44
CA PHE A 78 -6.00 -11.22 0.26
C PHE A 78 -6.64 -12.57 0.58
N GLU A 79 -5.95 -13.68 0.30
CA GLU A 79 -6.40 -15.03 0.60
C GLU A 79 -6.24 -15.40 2.07
N ALA A 80 -5.50 -14.61 2.86
CA ALA A 80 -5.47 -14.79 4.29
C ALA A 80 -6.89 -14.60 4.83
N GLN A 81 -7.45 -15.67 5.39
CA GLN A 81 -8.87 -15.84 5.71
C GLN A 81 -9.80 -15.88 4.47
N THR A 82 -9.56 -16.92 3.67
CA THR A 82 -10.40 -17.61 2.65
C THR A 82 -11.10 -16.78 1.57
N PHE A 83 -10.74 -17.03 0.31
CA PHE A 83 -11.61 -17.03 -0.88
C PHE A 83 -11.10 -18.07 -1.91
N ASP A 84 -11.96 -18.46 -2.85
CA ASP A 84 -11.69 -19.44 -3.91
C ASP A 84 -10.85 -18.85 -5.07
N ASP A 85 -9.57 -19.23 -5.12
CA ASP A 85 -8.54 -18.79 -6.08
C ASP A 85 -8.97 -18.89 -7.56
N ILE A 86 -9.92 -19.79 -7.89
CA ILE A 86 -10.34 -20.09 -9.26
C ILE A 86 -11.20 -18.96 -9.86
N THR A 87 -11.92 -18.20 -9.03
CA THR A 87 -12.79 -17.10 -9.49
C THR A 87 -11.99 -15.84 -9.82
N MET A 88 -10.92 -15.53 -9.06
CA MET A 88 -10.08 -14.35 -9.25
C MET A 88 -9.27 -14.39 -10.56
N LEU A 89 -8.68 -15.55 -10.89
CA LEU A 89 -7.83 -15.71 -12.07
C LEU A 89 -8.60 -15.56 -13.41
N LYS A 90 -9.91 -15.81 -13.42
CA LYS A 90 -10.74 -15.71 -14.63
C LYS A 90 -11.13 -14.26 -14.99
N ASN A 91 -11.12 -13.34 -14.02
CA ASN A 91 -11.57 -11.95 -14.23
C ASN A 91 -10.41 -10.99 -14.57
N LEU A 92 -9.17 -11.32 -14.16
CA LEU A 92 -7.99 -10.49 -14.39
C LEU A 92 -7.62 -10.32 -15.87
N GLN A 93 -8.03 -11.22 -16.75
CA GLN A 93 -7.69 -11.14 -18.18
C GLN A 93 -8.55 -10.16 -19.00
N LYS A 94 -9.57 -9.50 -18.43
CA LYS A 94 -10.60 -8.82 -19.25
C LYS A 94 -10.82 -7.32 -19.01
N LEU A 95 -10.03 -6.65 -18.18
CA LEU A 95 -10.31 -5.24 -17.83
C LEU A 95 -9.08 -4.35 -18.00
N THR A 96 -8.75 -4.04 -19.25
CA THR A 96 -7.87 -2.92 -19.61
C THR A 96 -8.65 -1.88 -20.42
N ILE A 97 -9.85 -1.47 -19.97
CA ILE A 97 -10.62 -0.43 -20.68
C ILE A 97 -11.35 0.50 -19.69
N SER A 98 -10.84 1.73 -19.58
CA SER A 98 -11.44 3.01 -19.12
C SER A 98 -11.84 3.13 -17.63
N ASN A 99 -11.50 4.19 -16.87
CA ASN A 99 -11.33 5.61 -17.18
C ASN A 99 -10.00 6.19 -16.65
N ASN A 100 -9.14 6.67 -17.57
CA ASN A 100 -7.82 7.29 -17.44
C ASN A 100 -7.38 7.84 -16.05
N PRO A 101 -6.68 7.05 -15.22
CA PRO A 101 -5.55 7.58 -14.45
C PRO A 101 -4.38 7.89 -15.41
N PRO A 102 -3.36 8.69 -15.04
CA PRO A 102 -2.17 8.82 -15.88
C PRO A 102 -1.60 7.44 -16.15
N LEU A 103 -1.31 7.22 -17.42
CA LEU A 103 -0.65 6.01 -17.87
C LEU A 103 0.70 5.89 -17.14
N PRO A 104 1.14 4.67 -16.79
CA PRO A 104 2.51 4.43 -16.36
C PRO A 104 3.47 5.11 -17.33
N ASP A 105 4.59 5.65 -16.86
CA ASP A 105 5.63 6.14 -17.75
C ASP A 105 6.11 4.98 -18.64
N THR A 106 5.68 5.00 -19.90
CA THR A 106 5.93 3.93 -20.88
C THR A 106 7.35 3.97 -21.45
N GLN A 107 8.20 4.90 -20.98
CA GLN A 107 9.54 5.09 -21.54
C GLN A 107 10.58 4.11 -20.96
N THR A 108 10.22 3.33 -19.94
CA THR A 108 11.12 2.38 -19.27
C THR A 108 10.37 1.10 -18.91
N SER A 109 10.84 -0.04 -19.41
CA SER A 109 10.18 -1.35 -19.27
C SER A 109 9.92 -1.79 -17.81
N GLY A 110 10.78 -1.42 -16.86
CA GLY A 110 10.60 -1.72 -15.43
C GLY A 110 9.45 -0.93 -14.76
N HIS A 111 9.23 0.32 -15.18
CA HIS A 111 8.14 1.15 -14.67
C HIS A 111 6.76 0.61 -15.09
N GLU A 112 6.69 0.02 -16.29
CA GLU A 112 5.46 -0.58 -16.79
C GLU A 112 5.05 -1.80 -15.96
N VAL A 113 5.96 -2.75 -15.69
CA VAL A 113 5.61 -3.99 -14.95
C VAL A 113 5.30 -3.71 -13.48
N TYR A 114 6.05 -2.83 -12.83
CA TYR A 114 5.69 -2.38 -11.47
C TYR A 114 4.27 -1.79 -11.45
N SER A 115 3.99 -0.85 -12.35
CA SER A 115 2.69 -0.17 -12.38
C SER A 115 1.54 -1.13 -12.72
N GLN A 116 1.76 -2.03 -13.68
CA GLN A 116 0.81 -3.10 -14.02
C GLN A 116 0.53 -4.00 -12.82
N SER A 117 1.55 -4.37 -12.04
CA SER A 117 1.37 -5.18 -10.83
C SER A 117 0.45 -4.49 -9.80
N LYS A 118 0.53 -3.16 -9.67
CA LYS A 118 -0.35 -2.39 -8.77
C LYS A 118 -1.79 -2.31 -9.28
N ILE A 119 -1.98 -2.09 -10.59
CA ILE A 119 -3.31 -2.11 -11.22
C ILE A 119 -3.97 -3.48 -11.04
N ILE A 120 -3.22 -4.57 -11.23
CA ILE A 120 -3.68 -5.94 -11.00
C ILE A 120 -4.13 -6.11 -9.54
N GLY A 121 -3.35 -5.64 -8.58
CA GLY A 121 -3.72 -5.67 -7.16
C GLY A 121 -5.02 -4.92 -6.84
N GLU A 122 -5.25 -3.75 -7.44
CA GLU A 122 -6.51 -3.01 -7.32
C GLU A 122 -7.70 -3.78 -7.89
N GLN A 123 -7.53 -4.44 -9.04
CA GLN A 123 -8.59 -5.25 -9.65
C GLN A 123 -8.93 -6.48 -8.79
N MET A 124 -7.92 -7.13 -8.20
CA MET A 124 -8.13 -8.21 -7.24
C MET A 124 -8.96 -7.71 -6.05
N ALA A 125 -8.62 -6.55 -5.49
CA ALA A 125 -9.34 -5.96 -4.36
C ALA A 125 -10.82 -5.74 -4.67
N ILE A 126 -11.14 -5.19 -5.85
CA ILE A 126 -12.53 -5.00 -6.32
C ILE A 126 -13.28 -6.34 -6.34
N ASP A 127 -12.67 -7.38 -6.90
CA ASP A 127 -13.30 -8.69 -7.00
C ASP A 127 -13.50 -9.34 -5.63
N ILE A 128 -12.55 -9.18 -4.71
CA ILE A 128 -12.66 -9.71 -3.35
C ILE A 128 -13.74 -8.99 -2.56
N VAL A 129 -13.78 -7.65 -2.60
CA VAL A 129 -14.80 -6.87 -1.89
C VAL A 129 -16.21 -7.23 -2.38
N LYS A 130 -16.39 -7.47 -3.69
CA LYS A 130 -17.69 -7.88 -4.25
C LYS A 130 -18.18 -9.24 -3.75
N ASN A 131 -17.25 -10.14 -3.45
CA ASN A 131 -17.57 -11.53 -3.13
C ASN A 131 -17.41 -11.86 -1.65
N SER A 132 -16.83 -10.97 -0.84
CA SER A 132 -16.51 -11.20 0.57
C SER A 132 -17.03 -10.09 1.48
N SER A 133 -16.89 -10.27 2.80
CA SER A 133 -17.13 -9.21 3.78
C SER A 133 -15.88 -8.40 4.11
N LYS A 134 -14.79 -8.52 3.33
CA LYS A 134 -13.54 -7.81 3.60
C LYS A 134 -13.66 -6.35 3.19
N SER A 135 -13.10 -5.48 4.03
CA SER A 135 -12.78 -4.10 3.66
C SER A 135 -11.36 -4.03 3.09
N ILE A 136 -11.22 -3.48 1.88
CA ILE A 136 -9.92 -3.29 1.23
C ILE A 136 -9.81 -1.84 0.74
N ILE A 137 -8.78 -1.15 1.25
CA ILE A 137 -8.42 0.23 0.88
C ILE A 137 -7.14 0.18 0.04
N CYS A 138 -7.27 0.43 -1.26
CA CYS A 138 -6.12 0.60 -2.15
C CYS A 138 -5.73 2.08 -2.17
N VAL A 139 -4.46 2.38 -1.90
CA VAL A 139 -3.98 3.77 -1.86
C VAL A 139 -2.92 3.99 -2.92
N ARG A 140 -3.19 4.91 -3.84
CA ARG A 140 -2.23 5.44 -4.80
C ARG A 140 -1.49 6.60 -4.15
N PHE A 141 -0.43 6.27 -3.42
CA PHE A 141 0.43 7.27 -2.80
C PHE A 141 1.04 8.18 -3.86
N GLY A 142 1.05 9.47 -3.56
CA GLY A 142 1.94 10.41 -4.20
C GLY A 142 3.40 10.16 -3.84
N TRP A 143 4.25 11.17 -4.03
CA TRP A 143 5.67 11.05 -3.78
C TRP A 143 6.00 11.24 -2.29
N VAL A 144 6.33 10.13 -1.64
CA VAL A 144 6.87 10.07 -0.27
C VAL A 144 8.39 9.90 -0.37
N ASN A 145 9.15 10.71 0.36
CA ASN A 145 10.62 10.68 0.32
C ASN A 145 11.23 10.84 1.72
N ILE A 146 12.46 10.37 1.87
CA ILE A 146 13.16 10.34 3.16
C ILE A 146 13.32 11.72 3.81
N ASP A 147 13.53 12.75 3.00
CA ASP A 147 13.73 14.13 3.47
C ASP A 147 12.42 14.78 3.94
N ASN A 148 11.27 14.17 3.59
CA ASN A 148 9.94 14.72 3.81
C ASN A 148 9.82 16.16 3.26
N GLN A 149 10.33 16.38 2.04
CA GLN A 149 10.31 17.67 1.36
C GLN A 149 9.67 17.54 -0.03
N PRO A 150 9.01 18.59 -0.55
CA PRO A 150 8.25 18.49 -1.79
C PRO A 150 9.10 18.50 -3.07
N GLY A 151 10.40 18.78 -2.98
CA GLY A 151 11.33 18.65 -4.10
C GLY A 151 11.15 19.69 -5.21
N ASN A 152 11.27 19.23 -6.45
CA ASN A 152 11.20 20.04 -7.67
C ASN A 152 9.75 20.33 -8.12
N THR A 153 9.59 21.13 -9.18
CA THR A 153 8.28 21.55 -9.71
C THR A 153 7.29 20.40 -9.95
N TRP A 154 7.74 19.26 -10.48
CA TRP A 154 6.87 18.12 -10.76
C TRP A 154 6.51 17.38 -9.47
N SER A 155 7.50 17.05 -8.65
CA SER A 155 7.29 16.35 -7.37
C SER A 155 6.41 17.14 -6.40
N ARG A 156 6.44 18.47 -6.44
CA ARG A 156 5.50 19.34 -5.70
C ARG A 156 4.03 19.07 -6.05
N THR A 157 3.70 18.55 -7.23
CA THR A 157 2.30 18.23 -7.59
C THR A 157 1.79 16.97 -6.90
N VAL A 158 2.69 16.05 -6.58
CA VAL A 158 2.36 14.72 -6.02
C VAL A 158 2.91 14.51 -4.62
N TRP A 159 3.62 15.46 -4.03
CA TRP A 159 4.23 15.29 -2.72
C TRP A 159 3.22 14.87 -1.65
N LEU A 160 3.60 13.89 -0.84
CA LEU A 160 2.82 13.42 0.30
C LEU A 160 3.73 13.46 1.52
N SER A 161 3.42 14.34 2.47
CA SER A 161 4.18 14.44 3.70
C SER A 161 4.00 13.20 4.57
N HIS A 162 5.00 12.87 5.39
CA HIS A 162 4.90 11.79 6.37
C HIS A 162 3.72 12.00 7.33
N ARG A 163 3.45 13.25 7.72
CA ARG A 163 2.33 13.59 8.61
C ARG A 163 1.00 13.27 7.95
N ASP A 164 0.80 13.68 6.69
CA ASP A 164 -0.45 13.46 5.98
C ASP A 164 -0.67 11.98 5.64
N LEU A 165 0.40 11.23 5.33
CA LEU A 165 0.33 9.78 5.20
C LEU A 165 -0.11 9.11 6.51
N CYS A 166 0.52 9.45 7.64
CA CYS A 166 0.15 8.91 8.94
C CYS A 166 -1.27 9.30 9.34
N LEU A 167 -1.69 10.55 9.07
CA LEU A 167 -3.04 11.02 9.32
C LEU A 167 -4.08 10.21 8.53
N PHE A 168 -3.83 9.96 7.25
CA PHE A 168 -4.73 9.13 6.44
C PHE A 168 -4.83 7.71 6.99
N ILE A 169 -3.71 7.08 7.32
CA ILE A 169 -3.69 5.72 7.90
C ILE A 169 -4.47 5.69 9.22
N ASP A 170 -4.26 6.66 10.11
CA ASP A 170 -4.98 6.77 11.37
C ASP A 170 -6.50 6.89 11.17
N LYS A 171 -6.93 7.69 10.20
CA LYS A 171 -8.34 7.82 9.82
C LYS A 171 -8.93 6.51 9.28
N VAL A 172 -8.22 5.81 8.40
CA VAL A 172 -8.66 4.51 7.87
C VAL A 172 -8.79 3.47 8.99
N LEU A 173 -7.87 3.45 9.96
CA LEU A 173 -7.91 2.50 11.08
C LEU A 173 -9.07 2.76 12.06
N GLN A 174 -9.60 3.99 12.10
CA GLN A 174 -10.76 4.37 12.92
C GLN A 174 -12.08 4.26 12.16
N ALA A 175 -12.04 4.03 10.85
CA ALA A 175 -13.21 3.96 10.01
C ALA A 175 -13.96 2.63 10.17
N PRO A 176 -15.27 2.58 9.85
CA PRO A 176 -16.01 1.34 9.76
C PRO A 176 -15.37 0.32 8.81
N ASP A 177 -15.47 -0.97 9.14
CA ASP A 177 -14.88 -2.09 8.42
C ASP A 177 -15.64 -2.51 7.15
N ASN A 178 -16.61 -1.70 6.71
CA ASN A 178 -17.39 -1.92 5.50
C ASN A 178 -17.03 -0.96 4.35
N ILE A 179 -16.06 -0.07 4.56
CA ILE A 179 -15.60 0.88 3.54
C ILE A 179 -14.56 0.20 2.65
N SER A 180 -14.65 0.38 1.34
CA SER A 180 -13.68 -0.15 0.39
C SER A 180 -13.55 0.78 -0.80
N GLY A 181 -12.36 0.89 -1.37
CA GLY A 181 -12.15 1.81 -2.49
C GLY A 181 -10.69 1.99 -2.88
N ILE A 182 -10.51 2.78 -3.93
CA ILE A 182 -9.20 3.19 -4.45
C ILE A 182 -9.09 4.70 -4.25
N TYR A 183 -8.03 5.14 -3.57
CA TYR A 183 -7.87 6.53 -3.17
C TYR A 183 -6.53 7.06 -3.68
N PHE A 184 -6.54 8.22 -4.32
CA PHE A 184 -5.32 9.00 -4.49
C PHE A 184 -4.98 9.71 -3.19
N LEU A 185 -3.68 9.78 -2.87
CA LEU A 185 -3.24 10.44 -1.65
C LEU A 185 -2.05 11.36 -1.92
N THR A 186 -2.24 12.65 -1.64
CA THR A 186 -1.20 13.69 -1.65
C THR A 186 -1.43 14.63 -0.46
N SER A 187 -0.43 15.44 -0.12
CA SER A 187 -0.65 16.60 0.74
C SER A 187 -1.51 17.65 0.03
N ASN A 188 -1.88 18.75 0.69
CA ASN A 188 -2.67 19.83 0.11
C ASN A 188 -1.85 20.69 -0.88
N ASN A 189 -1.25 20.04 -1.87
CA ASN A 189 -0.47 20.69 -2.91
C ASN A 189 -1.42 21.50 -3.79
N HIS A 190 -1.11 22.78 -4.01
CA HIS A 190 -1.97 23.66 -4.81
C HIS A 190 -2.02 23.22 -6.27
N ARG A 191 -0.94 22.61 -6.78
CA ARG A 191 -0.84 22.08 -8.14
C ARG A 191 -1.12 20.58 -8.25
N ARG A 192 -1.79 19.95 -7.26
CA ARG A 192 -2.19 18.55 -7.40
C ARG A 192 -3.14 18.39 -8.58
N TRP A 193 -2.98 17.30 -9.31
CA TRP A 193 -3.83 16.93 -10.44
C TRP A 193 -4.74 15.74 -10.10
N VAL A 194 -4.68 15.25 -8.86
CA VAL A 194 -5.53 14.19 -8.33
C VAL A 194 -6.56 14.76 -7.35
N ASP A 195 -7.74 14.14 -7.33
CA ASP A 195 -8.81 14.44 -6.39
C ASP A 195 -8.62 13.65 -5.09
N LEU A 196 -8.94 14.29 -3.96
CA LEU A 196 -8.93 13.71 -2.61
C LEU A 196 -10.34 13.63 -2.01
N ASP A 197 -11.38 13.98 -2.76
CA ASP A 197 -12.76 14.05 -2.28
C ASP A 197 -13.29 12.70 -1.80
N ASP A 198 -12.89 11.59 -2.41
CA ASP A 198 -13.23 10.24 -1.92
C ASP A 198 -12.66 9.99 -0.52
N ALA A 199 -11.38 10.33 -0.30
CA ALA A 199 -10.74 10.17 1.00
C ALA A 199 -11.36 11.09 2.06
N LYS A 200 -11.75 12.30 1.66
CA LYS A 200 -12.46 13.24 2.53
C LYS A 200 -13.85 12.73 2.89
N ARG A 201 -14.61 12.22 1.93
CA ARG A 201 -15.98 11.72 2.13
C ARG A 201 -15.99 10.48 3.02
N ASP A 202 -15.09 9.54 2.77
CA ASP A 202 -15.16 8.21 3.39
C ASP A 202 -14.39 8.16 4.72
N PHE A 203 -13.39 9.03 4.93
CA PHE A 203 -12.51 9.01 6.11
C PHE A 203 -12.35 10.36 6.83
N ASP A 204 -13.06 11.41 6.42
CA ASP A 204 -12.84 12.79 6.89
C ASP A 204 -11.36 13.21 6.77
N PHE A 205 -10.67 12.70 5.75
CA PHE A 205 -9.26 13.03 5.53
C PHE A 205 -9.13 14.45 4.96
N VAL A 206 -8.40 15.30 5.69
CA VAL A 206 -8.02 16.64 5.25
C VAL A 206 -6.51 16.80 5.47
N PRO A 207 -5.70 16.88 4.40
CA PRO A 207 -4.25 17.04 4.53
C PRO A 207 -3.90 18.38 5.19
N GLN A 208 -2.87 18.35 6.04
CA GLN A 208 -2.42 19.49 6.85
C GLN A 208 -1.19 20.18 6.28
N ASP A 209 -0.39 19.48 5.48
CA ASP A 209 0.79 20.04 4.81
C ASP A 209 0.48 20.35 3.34
N GLY A 210 1.39 21.05 2.66
CA GLY A 210 1.28 21.33 1.24
C GLY A 210 2.61 21.76 0.64
N ALA A 211 2.86 21.39 -0.61
CA ALA A 211 4.12 21.62 -1.31
C ALA A 211 4.46 23.10 -1.61
N GLU A 212 3.55 24.03 -1.28
CA GLU A 212 3.71 25.44 -1.63
C GLU A 212 4.63 26.24 -0.72
N LYS A 213 5.10 25.65 0.38
CA LYS A 213 6.09 26.28 1.26
C LYS A 213 7.49 25.81 0.90
N LEU A 214 8.25 26.65 0.19
CA LEU A 214 9.67 26.94 0.40
C LEU A 214 9.96 28.35 -0.12
#